data_AF-A0A654M8H6-F1
#
_entry.id   AF-A0A654M8H6-F1
#
_cell.length_a   1.000
_cell.length_b   1.000
_cell.length_c   1.000
_cell.angle_alpha   90.00
_cell.angle_beta   90.00
_cell.angle_gamma   90.00
#
_symmetry.space_group_name_H-M   'P 1'
#
loop_
_entity.id
_entity.type
_entity.pdbx_description
1 polymer ?
#
loop_
_entity_poly.entity_id
_entity_poly.type
_entity_poly.pdbx_seq_one_letter_code
_entity_poly.pdbx_strand_id
1 'polypeptide(L)'
;MHSYPTNFLRYLFYLYTVKYIYKYAINLGKRTPSGIKNKVLDSWLFGIPINMIATCNGIDYGSVFRIIESFKSKIPDIDVLRAVDVMIKQEGLSLNDVASGIRVKNFLEQMGSSEIEMERLLTDIDIHSFKTNKTFSDFVKKVHEIHRFASGLGISIHQVYDYVEQKKKELRTLQIELDKMKSLILKKKIEYHGLQYRIKTNSFGNSSDRMYPS
;
A
#
# COMPACT_ATOMS: atom_id res chain seq x y z
N MET A 1 -9.43 -6.66 -18.77
CA MET A 1 -10.21 -5.47 -18.33
C MET A 1 -11.63 -5.93 -18.00
N HIS A 2 -11.87 -6.36 -16.76
CA HIS A 2 -13.23 -6.61 -16.27
C HIS A 2 -13.59 -5.48 -15.31
N SER A 3 -14.37 -4.53 -15.82
CA SER A 3 -15.01 -3.47 -15.03
C SER A 3 -16.07 -4.12 -14.15
N TYR A 4 -15.71 -4.50 -12.92
CA TYR A 4 -16.70 -4.98 -11.96
C TYR A 4 -17.62 -3.83 -11.54
N PRO A 5 -18.92 -4.11 -11.36
CA PRO A 5 -19.94 -3.09 -11.27
C PRO A 5 -19.90 -2.45 -9.89
N THR A 6 -19.27 -1.28 -9.78
CA THR A 6 -19.46 -0.30 -8.70
C THR A 6 -20.93 0.07 -8.47
N ASN A 7 -21.83 -0.37 -9.35
CA ASN A 7 -23.26 -0.20 -9.25
C ASN A 7 -24.00 -1.38 -8.61
N PHE A 8 -23.46 -2.58 -8.43
CA PHE A 8 -24.31 -3.73 -8.01
C PHE A 8 -24.83 -3.62 -6.58
N LEU A 9 -23.99 -3.26 -5.60
CA LEU A 9 -24.43 -3.06 -4.22
C LEU A 9 -25.26 -1.78 -4.04
N ARG A 10 -24.93 -0.70 -4.77
CA ARG A 10 -25.72 0.55 -4.75
C ARG A 10 -27.07 0.39 -5.46
N TYR A 11 -27.15 -0.44 -6.49
CA TYR A 11 -28.37 -0.77 -7.23
C TYR A 11 -29.21 -1.81 -6.49
N LEU A 12 -28.59 -2.79 -5.82
CA LEU A 12 -29.26 -3.65 -4.84
C LEU A 12 -29.84 -2.78 -3.71
N PHE A 13 -29.06 -1.90 -3.09
CA PHE A 13 -29.57 -1.04 -2.02
C PHE A 13 -30.67 -0.08 -2.51
N TYR A 14 -30.52 0.57 -3.66
CA TYR A 14 -31.53 1.49 -4.21
C TYR A 14 -32.82 0.79 -4.66
N LEU A 15 -32.70 -0.39 -5.30
CA LEU A 15 -33.87 -1.20 -5.67
C LEU A 15 -34.58 -1.80 -4.45
N TYR A 16 -33.81 -2.25 -3.45
CA TYR A 16 -34.34 -2.92 -2.26
C TYR A 16 -34.88 -1.93 -1.21
N THR A 17 -34.22 -0.78 -0.98
CA THR A 17 -34.59 0.16 0.11
C THR A 17 -35.55 1.27 -0.29
N VAL A 18 -35.49 1.82 -1.50
CA VAL A 18 -36.31 3.00 -1.84
C VAL A 18 -37.49 2.62 -2.73
N LYS A 19 -37.29 1.79 -3.76
CA LYS A 19 -38.37 1.46 -4.70
C LYS A 19 -39.29 0.34 -4.21
N TYR A 20 -38.74 -0.68 -3.53
CA TYR A 20 -39.50 -1.80 -2.99
C TYR A 20 -40.23 -1.43 -1.69
N ILE A 21 -39.56 -0.80 -0.71
CA ILE A 21 -40.18 -0.43 0.57
C ILE A 21 -41.41 0.46 0.39
N TYR A 22 -41.31 1.51 -0.43
CA TYR A 22 -42.45 2.40 -0.72
C TYR A 22 -43.59 1.70 -1.48
N LYS A 23 -43.27 0.80 -2.41
CA LYS A 23 -44.28 0.02 -3.16
C LYS A 23 -45.07 -0.93 -2.25
N TYR A 24 -44.43 -1.58 -1.28
CA TYR A 24 -45.10 -2.51 -0.36
C TYR A 24 -45.76 -1.82 0.84
N ALA A 25 -45.25 -0.66 1.27
CA ALA A 25 -45.85 0.11 2.36
C ALA A 25 -47.24 0.66 2.00
N ILE A 26 -47.47 0.98 0.72
CA ILE A 26 -48.77 1.40 0.18
C ILE A 26 -49.84 0.27 0.26
N ASN A 27 -49.42 -1.00 0.27
CA ASN A 27 -50.30 -2.18 0.27
C ASN A 27 -50.43 -2.89 1.65
N LEU A 28 -50.09 -2.21 2.75
CA LEU A 28 -50.34 -2.70 4.10
C LEU A 28 -51.75 -2.21 4.53
N GLY A 29 -52.59 -3.09 5.08
CA GLY A 29 -54.07 -2.97 5.13
C GLY A 29 -54.72 -1.64 5.55
N LYS A 30 -55.98 -1.45 5.12
CA LYS A 30 -56.76 -0.19 5.08
C LYS A 30 -56.98 0.57 6.42
N ARG A 31 -56.62 0.00 7.59
CA ARG A 31 -56.98 0.57 8.91
C ARG A 31 -55.99 1.60 9.49
N THR A 32 -54.74 1.60 9.06
CA THR A 32 -53.73 2.57 9.54
C THR A 32 -53.29 3.50 8.39
N PRO A 33 -53.24 4.83 8.59
CA PRO A 33 -52.74 5.76 7.59
C PRO A 33 -51.36 5.36 7.06
N SER A 34 -51.16 5.44 5.74
CA SER A 34 -49.90 5.08 5.07
C SER A 34 -48.71 5.88 5.61
N GLY A 35 -48.91 7.15 5.96
CA GLY A 35 -47.88 7.98 6.58
C GLY A 35 -47.35 7.44 7.91
N ILE A 36 -48.23 6.87 8.76
CA ILE A 36 -47.81 6.24 10.03
C ILE A 36 -47.06 4.94 9.74
N LYS A 37 -47.51 4.15 8.76
CA LYS A 37 -46.82 2.91 8.37
C LYS A 37 -45.40 3.19 7.89
N ASN A 38 -45.21 4.21 7.05
CA ASN A 38 -43.88 4.60 6.57
C ASN A 38 -42.99 5.03 7.74
N LYS A 39 -43.48 5.90 8.63
CA LYS A 39 -42.73 6.32 9.83
C LYS A 39 -42.33 5.15 10.73
N VAL A 40 -43.23 4.19 10.93
CA VAL A 40 -42.96 2.96 11.69
C VAL A 40 -41.85 2.15 11.03
N LEU A 41 -41.95 1.91 9.73
CA LEU A 41 -40.97 1.13 8.98
C LEU A 41 -39.61 1.80 8.93
N ASP A 42 -39.56 3.10 8.64
CA ASP A 42 -38.32 3.87 8.66
C ASP A 42 -37.67 3.77 10.05
N SER A 43 -38.39 4.16 11.10
CA SER A 43 -37.87 4.12 12.48
C SER A 43 -37.39 2.73 12.88
N TRP A 44 -38.12 1.69 12.47
CA TRP A 44 -37.75 0.31 12.73
C TRP A 44 -36.47 -0.09 11.97
N LEU A 45 -36.35 0.24 10.69
CA LEU A 45 -35.12 -0.03 9.92
C LEU A 45 -33.93 0.74 10.47
N PHE A 46 -34.14 1.94 11.03
CA PHE A 46 -33.12 2.73 11.72
C PHE A 46 -32.68 2.15 13.07
N GLY A 47 -33.23 1.02 13.51
CA GLY A 47 -32.82 0.36 14.75
C GLY A 47 -33.59 0.79 15.99
N ILE A 48 -34.61 1.65 15.86
CA ILE A 48 -35.37 2.14 17.01
C ILE A 48 -36.19 0.98 17.63
N PRO A 49 -36.25 0.86 18.97
CA PRO A 49 -37.08 -0.12 19.66
C PRO A 49 -38.59 0.08 19.41
N ILE A 50 -39.35 -1.01 19.30
CA ILE A 50 -40.79 -0.99 18.95
C ILE A 50 -41.61 -0.17 19.95
N ASN A 51 -41.31 -0.27 21.24
CA ASN A 51 -41.96 0.52 22.29
C ASN A 51 -41.75 2.03 22.11
N MET A 52 -40.54 2.45 21.72
CA MET A 52 -40.25 3.86 21.43
C MET A 52 -40.99 4.32 20.17
N ILE A 53 -41.02 3.49 19.12
CA ILE A 53 -41.77 3.79 17.90
C ILE A 53 -43.27 3.98 18.19
N ALA A 54 -43.84 3.11 19.04
CA ALA A 54 -45.23 3.20 19.49
C ALA A 54 -45.52 4.54 20.16
N THR A 55 -44.70 4.91 21.14
CA THR A 55 -44.79 6.21 21.85
C THR A 55 -44.65 7.39 20.90
N CYS A 56 -43.64 7.40 20.02
CA CYS A 56 -43.39 8.51 19.10
C CYS A 56 -44.48 8.71 18.04
N ASN A 57 -45.21 7.64 17.69
CA ASN A 57 -46.28 7.70 16.68
C ASN A 57 -47.68 7.72 17.29
N GLY A 58 -47.82 7.68 18.62
CA GLY A 58 -49.11 7.69 19.31
C GLY A 58 -50.00 6.47 18.99
N ILE A 59 -49.38 5.31 18.75
CA ILE A 59 -50.09 4.06 18.42
C ILE A 59 -49.71 2.95 19.40
N ASP A 60 -50.55 1.92 19.51
CA ASP A 60 -50.27 0.78 20.38
C ASP A 60 -49.12 -0.10 19.84
N TYR A 61 -48.40 -0.74 20.77
CA TYR A 61 -47.33 -1.69 20.46
C TYR A 61 -47.78 -2.76 19.46
N GLY A 62 -48.98 -3.31 19.62
CA GLY A 62 -49.54 -4.34 18.75
C GLY A 62 -49.73 -3.86 17.31
N SER A 63 -50.07 -2.59 17.10
CA SER A 63 -50.15 -1.97 15.78
C SER A 63 -48.79 -1.83 15.14
N VAL A 64 -47.77 -1.38 15.88
CA VAL A 64 -46.38 -1.32 15.39
C VAL A 64 -45.91 -2.72 15.00
N PHE A 65 -46.12 -3.71 15.86
CA PHE A 65 -45.75 -5.11 15.61
C PHE A 65 -46.43 -5.66 14.35
N ARG A 66 -47.75 -5.49 14.21
CA ARG A 66 -48.47 -5.95 13.00
C ARG A 66 -47.97 -5.30 11.72
N ILE A 67 -47.63 -4.00 11.75
CA ILE A 67 -47.07 -3.29 10.59
C ILE A 67 -45.72 -3.91 10.21
N ILE A 68 -44.87 -4.16 11.19
CA ILE A 68 -43.56 -4.79 10.97
C ILE A 68 -43.71 -6.22 10.44
N GLU A 69 -44.52 -7.08 11.06
CA GLU A 69 -44.71 -8.47 10.64
C GLU A 69 -45.28 -8.59 9.21
N SER A 70 -46.23 -7.72 8.87
CA SER A 70 -46.79 -7.67 7.51
C SER A 70 -45.80 -7.12 6.47
N PHE A 71 -44.73 -6.46 6.91
CA PHE A 71 -43.60 -6.07 6.06
C PHE A 71 -42.54 -7.18 5.96
N LYS A 72 -42.18 -7.82 7.08
CA LYS A 72 -41.26 -8.97 7.14
C LYS A 72 -41.70 -10.12 6.26
N SER A 73 -42.98 -10.48 6.30
CA SER A 73 -43.56 -11.52 5.45
C SER A 73 -43.41 -11.27 3.94
N LYS A 74 -43.12 -10.03 3.53
CA LYS A 74 -42.96 -9.65 2.12
C LYS A 74 -41.50 -9.53 1.68
N ILE A 75 -40.57 -9.37 2.63
CA ILE A 75 -39.15 -9.15 2.35
C ILE A 75 -38.33 -10.15 3.18
N PRO A 76 -37.86 -11.24 2.55
CA PRO A 76 -36.93 -12.16 3.18
C PRO A 76 -35.71 -11.42 3.74
N ASP A 77 -35.21 -11.89 4.88
CA ASP A 77 -33.98 -11.43 5.53
C ASP A 77 -33.95 -9.95 5.92
N ILE A 78 -35.09 -9.27 5.98
CA ILE A 78 -35.15 -7.86 6.38
C ILE A 78 -34.67 -7.63 7.83
N ASP A 79 -34.86 -8.62 8.70
CA ASP A 79 -34.31 -8.61 10.06
C ASP A 79 -32.77 -8.66 10.05
N VAL A 80 -32.17 -9.43 9.14
CA VAL A 80 -30.72 -9.49 8.95
C VAL A 80 -30.21 -8.15 8.44
N LEU A 81 -30.90 -7.56 7.45
CA LEU A 81 -30.54 -6.23 6.94
C LEU A 81 -30.62 -5.15 8.02
N ARG A 82 -31.67 -5.18 8.87
CA ARG A 82 -31.76 -4.29 10.03
C ARG A 82 -30.61 -4.53 11.01
N ALA A 83 -30.31 -5.79 11.33
CA ALA A 83 -29.23 -6.11 12.26
C ALA A 83 -27.88 -5.61 11.75
N VAL A 84 -27.59 -5.80 10.46
CA VAL A 84 -26.38 -5.29 9.80
C VAL A 84 -26.32 -3.77 9.86
N ASP A 85 -27.41 -3.06 9.51
CA ASP A 85 -27.44 -1.59 9.56
C ASP A 85 -27.25 -1.04 10.99
N VAL A 86 -27.83 -1.69 12.00
CA VAL A 86 -27.62 -1.34 13.41
C VAL A 86 -26.17 -1.54 13.83
N MET A 87 -25.56 -2.68 13.49
CA MET A 87 -24.16 -2.96 13.82
C MET A 87 -23.22 -1.95 13.17
N ILE A 88 -23.42 -1.64 11.88
CA ILE A 88 -22.63 -0.63 11.16
C ILE A 88 -22.68 0.72 11.89
N LYS A 89 -23.86 1.15 12.33
CA LYS A 89 -24.03 2.41 13.07
C LYS A 89 -23.42 2.38 14.46
N GLN A 90 -23.50 1.25 15.16
CA GLN A 90 -22.89 1.08 16.50
C GLN A 90 -21.37 1.22 16.43
N GLU A 91 -20.75 0.75 15.35
CA GLU A 91 -19.32 0.91 15.08
C GLU A 91 -18.97 2.30 14.51
N GLY A 92 -19.95 3.22 14.39
CA GLY A 92 -19.74 4.55 13.82
C GLY A 92 -19.41 4.53 12.31
N LEU A 93 -19.69 3.43 11.62
CA LEU A 93 -19.39 3.24 10.21
C LEU A 93 -20.57 3.66 9.34
N SER A 94 -20.27 3.94 8.07
CA SER A 94 -21.23 4.11 7.00
C SER A 94 -21.23 2.91 6.06
N LEU A 95 -22.27 2.80 5.23
CA LEU A 95 -22.33 1.79 4.16
C LEU A 95 -21.17 1.95 3.15
N ASN A 96 -20.64 3.15 2.98
CA ASN A 96 -19.48 3.38 2.11
C ASN A 96 -18.21 2.77 2.70
N ASP A 97 -18.09 2.73 4.03
CA ASP A 97 -16.95 2.11 4.71
C ASP A 97 -17.01 0.59 4.55
N VAL A 98 -18.19 -0.02 4.74
CA VAL A 98 -18.41 -1.45 4.49
C VAL A 98 -18.12 -1.82 3.04
N ALA A 99 -18.63 -1.04 2.08
CA ALA A 99 -18.36 -1.26 0.66
C ALA A 99 -16.85 -1.14 0.34
N SER A 100 -16.13 -0.28 1.05
CA SER A 100 -14.68 -0.14 0.90
C SER A 100 -13.94 -1.34 1.50
N GLY A 101 -14.35 -1.84 2.67
CA GLY A 101 -13.83 -3.08 3.25
C GLY A 101 -14.00 -4.29 2.33
N ILE A 102 -15.18 -4.46 1.73
CA ILE A 102 -15.43 -5.53 0.74
C ILE A 102 -14.49 -5.41 -0.47
N ARG A 103 -14.25 -4.18 -0.96
CA ARG A 103 -13.32 -3.95 -2.08
C ARG A 103 -11.89 -4.33 -1.69
N VAL A 104 -11.45 -3.97 -0.50
CA VAL A 104 -10.11 -4.33 0.00
C VAL A 104 -9.99 -5.85 0.12
N LYS A 105 -10.96 -6.52 0.74
CA LYS A 105 -10.99 -7.98 0.84
C LYS A 105 -10.85 -8.67 -0.52
N ASN A 106 -11.70 -8.29 -1.48
CA ASN A 106 -11.66 -8.87 -2.82
C ASN A 106 -10.32 -8.62 -3.52
N PHE A 107 -9.72 -7.45 -3.29
CA PHE A 107 -8.40 -7.12 -3.83
C PHE A 107 -7.30 -8.00 -3.22
N LEU A 108 -7.35 -8.27 -1.91
CA LEU A 108 -6.43 -9.20 -1.24
C LEU A 108 -6.56 -10.62 -1.79
N GLU A 109 -7.79 -11.13 -1.93
CA GLU A 109 -8.05 -12.47 -2.49
C GLU A 109 -7.53 -12.60 -3.92
N GLN A 110 -7.69 -11.56 -4.75
CA GLN A 110 -7.14 -11.53 -6.12
C GLN A 110 -5.62 -11.57 -6.16
N MET A 111 -4.95 -11.03 -5.14
CA MET A 111 -3.49 -11.11 -5.00
C MET A 111 -3.03 -12.44 -4.39
N GLY A 112 -3.94 -13.35 -4.05
CA GLY A 112 -3.62 -14.59 -3.36
C GLY A 112 -3.21 -14.39 -1.89
N SER A 113 -3.69 -13.31 -1.27
CA SER A 113 -3.41 -12.97 0.14
C SER A 113 -4.70 -12.98 0.95
N SER A 114 -4.57 -13.28 2.24
CA SER A 114 -5.64 -13.14 3.24
C SER A 114 -5.58 -11.82 4.00
N GLU A 115 -6.68 -11.47 4.67
CA GLU A 115 -6.76 -10.33 5.60
C GLU A 115 -5.72 -10.47 6.73
N ILE A 116 -5.57 -11.68 7.28
CA ILE A 116 -4.62 -11.99 8.36
C ILE A 116 -3.17 -11.76 7.92
N GLU A 117 -2.80 -12.19 6.71
CA GLU A 117 -1.46 -11.96 6.17
C GLU A 117 -1.18 -10.48 5.94
N MET A 118 -2.17 -9.75 5.43
CA MET A 118 -2.06 -8.30 5.23
C MET A 118 -1.90 -7.56 6.56
N GLU A 119 -2.67 -7.91 7.59
CA GLU A 119 -2.56 -7.32 8.93
C GLU A 119 -1.18 -7.55 9.55
N ARG A 120 -0.64 -8.77 9.43
CA ARG A 120 0.73 -9.08 9.86
C ARG A 120 1.75 -8.22 9.13
N LEU A 121 1.66 -8.12 7.81
CA LEU A 121 2.54 -7.28 7.01
C LEU A 121 2.47 -5.80 7.42
N LEU A 122 1.26 -5.26 7.61
CA LEU A 122 1.08 -3.87 8.06
C LEU A 122 1.68 -3.65 9.44
N THR A 123 1.54 -4.61 10.35
CA THR A 123 2.12 -4.55 11.70
C THR A 123 3.66 -4.60 11.64
N ASP A 124 4.23 -5.47 10.82
CA ASP A 124 5.69 -5.55 10.64
C ASP A 124 6.24 -4.24 10.06
N ILE A 125 5.53 -3.63 9.11
CA ILE A 125 5.90 -2.33 8.53
C ILE A 125 5.75 -1.22 9.56
N ASP A 126 4.72 -1.24 10.40
CA ASP A 126 4.52 -0.25 11.47
C ASP A 126 5.66 -0.33 12.51
N ILE A 127 5.98 -1.54 12.97
CA ILE A 127 7.11 -1.79 13.89
C ILE A 127 8.43 -1.31 13.25
N HIS A 128 8.65 -1.59 11.96
CA HIS A 128 9.84 -1.13 11.25
C HIS A 128 9.88 0.41 11.13
N SER A 129 8.74 1.01 10.80
CA SER A 129 8.54 2.45 10.68
C SER A 129 8.87 3.16 11.98
N PHE A 130 8.37 2.63 13.10
CA PHE A 130 8.69 3.10 14.44
C PHE A 130 10.20 2.98 14.75
N LYS A 131 10.79 1.80 14.54
CA LYS A 131 12.23 1.56 14.83
C LYS A 131 13.17 2.43 14.01
N THR A 132 12.78 2.82 12.80
CA THR A 132 13.63 3.58 11.87
C THR A 132 13.26 5.06 11.78
N ASN A 133 12.23 5.50 12.50
CA ASN A 133 11.63 6.83 12.39
C ASN A 133 11.32 7.20 10.93
N LYS A 134 10.68 6.27 10.22
CA LYS A 134 10.27 6.39 8.83
C LYS A 134 8.78 6.13 8.69
N THR A 135 8.20 6.61 7.61
CA THR A 135 6.78 6.38 7.31
C THR A 135 6.60 5.10 6.48
N PHE A 136 5.36 4.58 6.45
CA PHE A 136 4.97 3.52 5.51
C PHE A 136 5.32 3.87 4.06
N SER A 137 5.13 5.14 3.66
CA SER A 137 5.47 5.60 2.31
C SER A 137 6.97 5.47 2.03
N ASP A 138 7.82 5.78 3.01
CA ASP A 138 9.27 5.63 2.86
C ASP A 138 9.68 4.16 2.73
N PHE A 139 9.01 3.26 3.44
CA PHE A 139 9.22 1.81 3.29
C PHE A 139 8.90 1.36 1.86
N VAL A 140 7.73 1.72 1.34
CA VAL A 140 7.31 1.35 -0.04
C VAL A 140 8.27 1.92 -1.08
N LYS A 141 8.73 3.17 -0.92
CA LYS A 141 9.75 3.77 -1.81
C LYS A 141 11.04 2.95 -1.81
N LYS A 142 11.55 2.56 -0.65
CA LYS A 142 12.76 1.73 -0.55
C LYS A 142 12.59 0.36 -1.21
N VAL A 143 11.43 -0.28 -1.06
CA VAL A 143 11.13 -1.54 -1.74
C VAL A 143 11.23 -1.37 -3.26
N HIS A 144 10.65 -0.29 -3.81
CA HIS A 144 10.75 0.02 -5.23
C HIS A 144 12.17 0.36 -5.68
N GLU A 145 12.94 1.11 -4.88
CA GLU A 145 14.33 1.44 -5.17
C GLU A 145 15.21 0.18 -5.24
N ILE A 146 15.07 -0.72 -4.25
CA ILE A 146 15.82 -1.99 -4.21
C ILE A 146 15.44 -2.87 -5.40
N HIS A 147 14.14 -2.99 -5.69
CA HIS A 147 13.68 -3.74 -6.85
C HIS A 147 14.24 -3.16 -8.15
N ARG A 148 14.13 -1.84 -8.35
CA ARG A 148 14.66 -1.16 -9.55
C ARG A 148 16.17 -1.32 -9.69
N PHE A 149 16.91 -1.23 -8.58
CA PHE A 149 18.35 -1.45 -8.56
C PHE A 149 18.71 -2.87 -8.98
N ALA A 150 18.08 -3.88 -8.37
CA ALA A 150 18.31 -5.28 -8.68
C ALA A 150 17.95 -5.60 -10.15
N SER A 151 16.77 -5.17 -10.60
CA SER A 151 16.33 -5.34 -11.99
C SER A 151 17.26 -4.62 -12.99
N GLY A 152 17.73 -3.41 -12.66
CA GLY A 152 18.65 -2.66 -13.50
C GLY A 152 20.02 -3.33 -13.68
N LEU A 153 20.39 -4.20 -12.73
CA LEU A 153 21.61 -5.01 -12.80
C LEU A 153 21.37 -6.42 -13.32
N GLY A 154 20.11 -6.80 -13.60
CA GLY A 154 19.75 -8.16 -14.01
C GLY A 154 19.97 -9.21 -12.91
N ILE A 155 19.95 -8.82 -11.64
CA ILE A 155 20.15 -9.72 -10.49
C ILE A 155 18.89 -9.84 -9.63
N SER A 156 18.83 -10.88 -8.82
CA SER A 156 17.79 -11.01 -7.80
C SER A 156 18.03 -10.07 -6.62
N ILE A 157 16.96 -9.61 -5.96
CA ILE A 157 17.07 -8.81 -4.71
C ILE A 157 17.89 -9.55 -3.65
N HIS A 158 17.79 -10.88 -3.60
CA HIS A 158 18.57 -11.71 -2.66
C HIS A 158 20.08 -11.65 -2.91
N GLN A 159 20.51 -11.31 -4.12
CA GLN A 159 21.91 -11.24 -4.53
C GLN A 159 22.49 -9.84 -4.41
N VAL A 160 21.66 -8.82 -4.13
CA VAL A 160 22.09 -7.41 -4.07
C VAL A 160 23.25 -7.23 -3.09
N TYR A 161 23.17 -7.85 -1.91
CA TYR A 161 24.22 -7.75 -0.90
C TYR A 161 25.54 -8.35 -1.41
N ASP A 162 25.53 -9.59 -1.88
CA ASP A 162 26.72 -10.29 -2.36
C ASP A 162 27.35 -9.58 -3.56
N TYR A 163 26.52 -9.07 -4.47
CA TYR A 163 26.97 -8.28 -5.62
C TYR A 163 27.70 -7.01 -5.19
N VAL A 164 27.14 -6.27 -4.22
CA VAL A 164 27.78 -5.05 -3.68
C VAL A 164 29.11 -5.39 -3.03
N GLU A 165 29.18 -6.47 -2.25
CA GLU A 165 30.43 -6.89 -1.61
C GLU A 165 31.50 -7.35 -2.62
N GLN A 166 31.09 -8.06 -3.68
CA GLN A 166 31.98 -8.41 -4.78
C GLN A 166 32.55 -7.15 -5.45
N LYS A 167 31.70 -6.17 -5.80
CA LYS A 167 32.14 -4.93 -6.45
C LYS A 167 33.04 -4.09 -5.57
N LYS A 168 32.81 -4.06 -4.25
CA LYS A 168 33.75 -3.42 -3.30
C LYS A 168 35.13 -4.09 -3.31
N LYS A 169 35.19 -5.42 -3.38
CA LYS A 169 36.47 -6.15 -3.47
C LYS A 169 37.19 -5.86 -4.78
N GLU A 170 36.49 -5.95 -5.92
CA GLU A 170 37.04 -5.61 -7.24
C GLU A 170 37.63 -4.19 -7.27
N LEU A 171 36.90 -3.22 -6.71
CA LEU A 171 37.35 -1.82 -6.65
C LEU A 171 38.63 -1.66 -5.82
N ARG A 172 38.74 -2.36 -4.68
CA ARG A 172 39.97 -2.36 -3.87
C ARG A 172 41.17 -2.96 -4.62
N THR A 173 40.96 -4.07 -5.32
CA THR A 173 42.03 -4.71 -6.11
C THR A 173 42.53 -3.77 -7.21
N LEU A 174 41.61 -3.17 -7.98
CA LEU A 174 41.95 -2.21 -9.03
C LEU A 174 42.69 -0.99 -8.47
N GLN A 175 42.30 -0.49 -7.30
CA GLN A 175 42.98 0.62 -6.65
C GLN A 175 44.44 0.28 -6.31
N ILE A 176 44.68 -0.91 -5.76
CA ILE A 176 46.03 -1.40 -5.43
C ILE A 176 46.89 -1.52 -6.70
N GLU A 177 46.35 -2.05 -7.78
CA GLU A 177 47.06 -2.18 -9.06
C GLU A 177 47.42 -0.82 -9.65
N LEU A 178 46.49 0.13 -9.59
CA LEU A 178 46.68 1.49 -10.08
C LEU A 178 47.80 2.20 -9.31
N ASP A 179 47.85 2.06 -7.99
CA ASP A 179 48.90 2.66 -7.16
C ASP A 179 50.28 2.00 -7.40
N LYS A 180 50.32 0.69 -7.64
CA LYS A 180 51.54 0.00 -8.08
C LYS A 180 52.04 0.53 -9.43
N MET A 181 51.16 0.67 -10.41
CA MET A 181 51.52 1.23 -11.73
C MET A 181 52.05 2.66 -11.61
N LYS A 182 51.42 3.51 -10.81
CA LYS A 182 51.91 4.88 -10.54
C LYS A 182 53.32 4.88 -9.95
N SER A 183 53.58 4.01 -8.97
CA SER A 183 54.91 3.87 -8.36
C SER A 183 55.97 3.43 -9.38
N LEU A 184 55.65 2.45 -10.25
CA LEU A 184 56.54 2.00 -11.32
C LEU A 184 56.84 3.10 -12.33
N ILE A 185 55.83 3.86 -12.75
CA ILE A 185 55.99 5.00 -13.65
C ILE A 185 56.91 6.05 -13.02
N LEU A 186 56.70 6.38 -11.74
CA LEU A 186 57.54 7.35 -11.03
C LEU A 186 59.00 6.89 -10.98
N LYS A 187 59.24 5.61 -10.65
CA LYS A 187 60.59 5.03 -10.64
C LYS A 187 61.25 5.13 -12.01
N LYS A 188 60.53 4.76 -13.08
CA LYS A 188 61.03 4.86 -14.46
C LYS A 188 61.34 6.28 -14.88
N LYS A 189 60.53 7.25 -14.43
CA LYS A 189 60.77 8.68 -14.68
C LYS A 189 62.05 9.18 -14.00
N ILE A 190 62.30 8.76 -12.75
CA ILE A 190 63.54 9.08 -12.02
C ILE A 190 64.75 8.45 -12.73
N GLU A 191 64.67 7.17 -13.10
CA GLU A 191 65.72 6.47 -13.85
C GLU A 191 66.06 7.20 -15.16
N TYR A 192 65.04 7.59 -15.94
CA TYR A 192 65.22 8.32 -17.19
C TYR A 192 65.91 9.67 -16.98
N HIS A 193 65.47 10.47 -16.00
CA HIS A 193 66.11 11.76 -15.70
C HIS A 193 67.57 11.59 -15.24
N GLY A 194 67.87 10.55 -14.44
CA GLY A 194 69.23 10.22 -14.04
C GLY A 194 70.13 9.88 -15.23
N LEU A 195 69.63 9.11 -16.20
CA LEU A 195 70.37 8.79 -17.43
C LEU A 195 70.62 10.04 -18.28
N GLN A 196 69.61 10.90 -18.46
CA GLN A 196 69.75 12.15 -19.20
C GLN A 196 70.83 13.07 -18.60
N TYR A 197 70.89 13.15 -17.27
CA TYR A 197 71.92 13.93 -16.58
C TYR A 197 73.33 13.37 -16.83
N ARG A 198 73.53 12.05 -16.73
CA ARG A 198 74.84 11.40 -16.96
C ARG A 198 75.33 11.57 -18.40
N ILE A 199 74.44 11.48 -19.38
CA ILE A 199 74.76 11.74 -20.80
C ILE A 199 75.24 13.18 -20.97
N LYS A 200 74.54 14.14 -20.36
CA LYS A 200 74.88 15.56 -20.45
C LYS A 200 76.23 15.86 -19.80
N THR A 201 76.52 15.35 -18.60
CA THR A 201 77.81 15.58 -17.93
C THR A 201 78.99 14.95 -18.66
N ASN A 202 78.83 13.76 -19.24
CA ASN A 202 79.89 13.12 -20.02
C ASN A 202 80.17 13.83 -21.35
N SER A 203 79.20 14.56 -21.91
CA SER A 203 79.40 15.37 -23.12
C SER A 203 80.20 16.66 -22.87
N PHE A 204 80.25 17.17 -21.63
CA PHE A 204 81.05 18.35 -21.26
C PHE A 204 82.49 18.01 -20.82
N GLY A 205 82.76 16.78 -20.38
CA GLY A 205 84.09 16.33 -19.94
C GLY A 205 85.08 15.98 -21.05
N ASN A 206 84.62 15.77 -22.29
CA ASN A 206 85.48 15.37 -23.42
C ASN A 206 86.04 16.54 -24.24
N SER A 207 85.82 17.79 -23.82
CA SER A 207 86.30 19.00 -24.52
C SER A 207 87.48 19.71 -23.85
N SER A 208 87.96 19.27 -22.68
CA SER A 208 89.05 19.92 -21.95
C SER A 208 90.43 19.26 -22.06
N ASP A 209 90.55 18.04 -22.62
CA ASP A 209 91.82 17.29 -22.69
C ASP A 209 92.58 17.44 -24.02
N ARG A 210 92.34 18.53 -24.77
CA ARG A 210 93.15 18.91 -25.94
C ARG A 210 93.80 20.27 -25.75
N MET A 211 94.69 20.39 -24.77
CA MET A 211 95.76 21.38 -24.82
C MET A 211 97.11 20.68 -24.86
N TYR A 212 97.84 21.00 -25.91
CA TYR A 212 99.03 20.34 -26.44
C TYR A 212 100.24 20.35 -25.48
N PRO A 213 101.13 19.35 -25.57
CA PRO A 213 102.45 19.42 -24.96
C PRO A 213 103.43 20.16 -25.89
N SER A 214 104.07 21.22 -25.38
CA SER A 214 105.42 21.70 -25.76
C SER A 214 105.89 22.70 -24.72
#